data_AF-A0AAV1NWV4-F1
#
_entry.id   AF-A0AAV1NWV4-F1
#
_cell.length_a   1.000
_cell.length_b   1.000
_cell.length_c   1.000
_cell.angle_alpha   90.00
_cell.angle_beta   90.00
_cell.angle_gamma   90.00
#
_symmetry.space_group_name_H-M   'P 1'
#
loop_
_entity.id
_entity.type
_entity.pdbx_description
1 polymer ?
#
loop_
_entity_poly.entity_id
_entity_poly.type
_entity_poly.pdbx_seq_one_letter_code
_entity_poly.pdbx_strand_id
1 'polypeptide(L)'
;MEHFNEGNIKMFFYENRLKTFEGWPFDADCACTPQNMAKAGFIHTPSENSPDIAMCFFCLKELEGWEPEDDPEKEHKSHSPSCHFITLKKKVEELTVEEFVKLQKERQKFITNKACKEAITKFEEAAKLRRGEIIKTGMAGICGTLSFAFLAASLGTEYWYIIEMNPVNMSDLEDISSHSGLWSINEGGKMYADSIDSFTADYSRYSETELRMLNMHSAIVVVLPLSLVLLLFGGICGLVSSLARSPVLLTGTASYFFVCSLLTLCGVSLYIIYSYLALAETERLVGPEGLAYIHTSFGWSLGLAWLSYSLELLSGILLLIAARMAKLQHSSPTMA
;
A
#
# COMPACT_ATOMS: atom_id res chain seq x y z
N MET A 1 23.61 -11.95 35.70
CA MET A 1 22.87 -12.61 36.79
C MET A 1 22.35 -11.50 37.68
N GLU A 2 21.29 -10.82 37.24
CA GLU A 2 20.63 -9.75 38.02
C GLU A 2 19.82 -10.42 39.12
N HIS A 3 20.52 -10.75 40.20
CA HIS A 3 19.96 -11.32 41.40
C HIS A 3 18.89 -10.38 41.96
N PHE A 4 17.65 -10.87 42.04
CA PHE A 4 16.60 -10.37 42.93
C PHE A 4 16.46 -8.85 42.98
N ASN A 5 15.72 -8.26 42.04
CA ASN A 5 15.30 -6.86 42.14
C ASN A 5 14.62 -6.62 43.50
N GLU A 6 15.29 -5.91 44.40
CA GLU A 6 14.90 -5.71 45.80
C GLU A 6 13.51 -5.05 45.90
N GLY A 7 13.14 -4.22 44.92
CA GLY A 7 11.81 -3.62 44.79
C GLY A 7 10.70 -4.65 44.55
N ASN A 8 10.99 -5.74 43.82
CA ASN A 8 10.01 -6.80 43.56
C ASN A 8 9.78 -7.69 44.78
N ILE A 9 10.82 -7.93 45.60
CA ILE A 9 10.67 -8.69 46.85
C ILE A 9 9.82 -7.93 47.85
N LYS A 10 9.97 -6.59 47.93
CA LYS A 10 9.20 -5.76 48.85
C LYS A 10 7.70 -5.92 48.69
N MET A 11 7.20 -6.15 47.48
CA MET A 11 5.77 -6.31 47.20
C MET A 11 5.18 -7.62 47.72
N PHE A 12 5.99 -8.57 48.21
CA PHE A 12 5.47 -9.74 48.92
C PHE A 12 4.91 -9.39 50.31
N PHE A 13 5.37 -8.29 50.92
CA PHE A 13 4.84 -7.79 52.18
C PHE A 13 3.56 -6.99 51.96
N TYR A 14 2.52 -7.32 52.73
CA TYR A 14 1.20 -6.67 52.66
C TYR A 14 1.28 -5.15 52.78
N GLU A 15 2.03 -4.65 53.75
CA GLU A 15 2.13 -3.20 54.03
C GLU A 15 2.66 -2.39 52.84
N ASN A 16 3.56 -2.98 52.04
CA ASN A 16 4.10 -2.30 50.86
C ASN A 16 3.06 -2.21 49.74
N ARG A 17 2.16 -3.19 49.63
CA ARG A 17 1.05 -3.14 48.67
C ARG A 17 -0.01 -2.15 49.12
N LEU A 18 -0.38 -2.15 50.40
CA LEU A 18 -1.37 -1.24 50.95
C LEU A 18 -1.00 0.24 50.71
N LYS A 19 0.28 0.58 50.87
CA LYS A 19 0.80 1.93 50.60
C LYS A 19 0.62 2.42 49.17
N THR A 20 0.37 1.53 48.20
CA THR A 20 0.16 1.94 46.81
C THR A 20 -1.20 2.58 46.58
N PHE A 21 -2.20 2.28 47.41
CA PHE A 21 -3.60 2.70 47.25
C PHE A 21 -3.88 4.14 47.72
N GLU A 22 -2.90 5.03 47.64
CA GLU A 22 -3.12 6.46 47.90
C GLU A 22 -3.97 7.06 46.78
N GLY A 23 -5.14 7.61 47.13
CA GLY A 23 -6.10 8.12 46.15
C GLY A 23 -7.00 7.06 45.52
N TRP A 24 -7.10 5.85 46.11
CA TRP A 24 -8.05 4.83 45.69
C TRP A 24 -9.50 5.32 45.88
N PRO A 25 -10.40 5.14 44.89
CA PRO A 25 -11.74 5.73 44.90
C PRO A 25 -12.75 5.04 45.84
N PHE A 26 -12.46 3.83 46.33
CA PHE A 26 -13.39 3.06 47.18
C PHE A 26 -12.95 3.05 48.64
N ASP A 27 -13.91 3.28 49.55
CA ASP A 27 -13.68 3.43 50.98
C ASP A 27 -14.27 2.27 51.81
N ALA A 28 -14.46 2.48 53.11
CA ALA A 28 -14.79 1.44 54.09
C ALA A 28 -16.15 0.74 53.85
N ASP A 29 -17.07 1.35 53.10
CA ASP A 29 -18.39 0.77 52.81
C ASP A 29 -18.36 -0.19 51.61
N CYS A 30 -17.21 -0.32 50.93
CA CYS A 30 -17.03 -1.14 49.74
C CYS A 30 -16.38 -2.50 50.05
N ALA A 31 -16.61 -3.52 49.22
CA ALA A 31 -15.88 -4.79 49.24
C ALA A 31 -14.44 -4.62 48.71
N CYS A 32 -14.23 -3.77 47.73
CA CYS A 32 -12.94 -3.48 47.08
C CYS A 32 -12.09 -2.41 47.83
N THR A 33 -12.07 -2.46 49.16
CA THR A 33 -11.24 -1.57 49.99
C THR A 33 -9.74 -1.72 49.68
N PRO A 34 -8.91 -0.68 49.92
CA PRO A 34 -7.45 -0.78 49.80
C PRO A 34 -6.85 -1.99 50.53
N GLN A 35 -7.40 -2.34 51.69
CA GLN A 35 -6.97 -3.48 52.51
C GLN A 35 -7.29 -4.81 51.82
N ASN A 36 -8.51 -4.96 51.29
CA ASN A 36 -8.91 -6.17 50.58
C ASN A 36 -8.16 -6.33 49.25
N MET A 37 -7.95 -5.23 48.54
CA MET A 37 -7.15 -5.18 47.32
C MET A 37 -5.70 -5.61 47.57
N ALA A 38 -5.03 -5.02 48.57
CA ALA A 38 -3.67 -5.37 48.95
C ALA A 38 -3.57 -6.83 49.47
N LYS A 39 -4.59 -7.32 50.17
CA LYS A 39 -4.67 -8.72 50.63
C LYS A 39 -4.80 -9.70 49.47
N ALA A 40 -5.59 -9.38 48.44
CA ALA A 40 -5.70 -10.16 47.21
C ALA A 40 -4.45 -10.08 46.32
N GLY A 41 -3.45 -9.26 46.69
CA GLY A 41 -2.18 -9.17 45.98
C GLY A 41 -2.14 -8.11 44.89
N PHE A 42 -3.09 -7.16 44.89
CA PHE A 42 -3.06 -6.02 44.00
C PHE A 42 -2.17 -4.89 44.54
N ILE A 43 -1.66 -4.09 43.61
CA ILE A 43 -1.08 -2.77 43.82
C ILE A 43 -1.85 -1.79 42.93
N HIS A 44 -2.04 -0.56 43.42
CA HIS A 44 -2.69 0.50 42.64
C HIS A 44 -1.68 1.12 41.69
N THR A 45 -2.05 1.19 40.41
CA THR A 45 -1.22 1.73 39.33
C THR A 45 -2.07 2.64 38.45
N PRO A 46 -2.51 3.81 38.98
CA PRO A 46 -3.44 4.68 38.27
C PRO A 46 -2.82 5.22 36.97
N SER A 47 -3.66 5.44 35.97
CA SER A 47 -3.31 6.20 34.77
C SER A 47 -4.19 7.43 34.66
N GLU A 48 -3.79 8.44 33.87
CA GLU A 48 -4.59 9.67 33.68
C GLU A 48 -6.01 9.38 33.18
N ASN A 49 -6.20 8.29 32.42
CA ASN A 49 -7.49 7.93 31.82
C ASN A 49 -8.30 6.93 32.66
N SER A 50 -7.64 6.17 33.54
CA SER A 50 -8.26 5.15 34.40
C SER A 50 -7.64 5.22 35.80
N PRO A 51 -8.24 5.95 36.75
CA PRO A 51 -7.69 6.17 38.08
C PRO A 51 -7.80 4.93 39.00
N ASP A 52 -8.55 3.92 38.61
CA ASP A 52 -8.85 2.70 39.39
C ASP A 52 -8.11 1.45 38.89
N ILE A 53 -7.08 1.59 38.06
CA ILE A 53 -6.28 0.44 37.60
C ILE A 53 -5.55 -0.18 38.79
N ALA A 54 -5.76 -1.49 38.99
CA ALA A 54 -5.04 -2.30 39.95
C ALA A 54 -4.35 -3.49 39.26
N MET A 55 -3.07 -3.71 39.57
CA MET A 55 -2.28 -4.79 39.00
C MET A 55 -1.83 -5.77 40.09
N CYS A 56 -1.95 -7.07 39.86
CA CYS A 56 -1.34 -8.04 40.76
C CYS A 56 0.20 -8.00 40.65
N PHE A 57 0.91 -7.78 41.75
CA PHE A 57 2.39 -7.72 41.76
C PHE A 57 3.08 -9.03 41.33
N PHE A 58 2.34 -10.15 41.37
CA PHE A 58 2.84 -11.49 41.09
C PHE A 58 2.55 -11.93 39.66
N CYS A 59 1.28 -12.06 39.27
CA CYS A 59 0.91 -12.54 37.94
C CYS A 59 0.82 -11.42 36.89
N LEU A 60 0.95 -10.15 37.31
CA LEU A 60 0.88 -8.96 36.46
C LEU A 60 -0.45 -8.80 35.71
N LYS A 61 -1.52 -9.41 36.22
CA LYS A 61 -2.88 -9.20 35.72
C LYS A 61 -3.37 -7.84 36.20
N GLU A 62 -3.66 -6.98 35.24
CA GLU A 62 -4.27 -5.67 35.42
C GLU A 62 -5.79 -5.81 35.30
N LEU A 63 -6.51 -5.13 36.19
CA LEU A 63 -7.96 -4.99 36.23
C LEU A 63 -8.31 -3.52 36.46
N GLU A 64 -9.36 -3.05 35.79
CA GLU A 64 -9.93 -1.70 35.86
C GLU A 64 -11.45 -1.81 35.80
N GLY A 65 -12.15 -0.72 36.12
CA GLY A 65 -13.61 -0.69 36.20
C GLY A 65 -14.15 -1.37 37.45
N TRP A 66 -13.48 -1.15 38.59
CA TRP A 66 -13.88 -1.74 39.86
C TRP A 66 -15.23 -1.17 40.32
N GLU A 67 -16.09 -2.03 40.87
CA GLU A 67 -17.36 -1.65 41.48
C GLU A 67 -17.26 -1.83 43.01
N PRO A 68 -18.03 -1.05 43.81
CA PRO A 68 -18.03 -1.15 45.27
C PRO A 68 -18.27 -2.57 45.80
N GLU A 69 -19.03 -3.39 45.09
CA GLU A 69 -19.43 -4.74 45.49
C GLU A 69 -18.40 -5.82 45.09
N ASP A 70 -17.37 -5.47 44.31
CA ASP A 70 -16.39 -6.43 43.81
C ASP A 70 -15.51 -6.99 44.92
N ASP A 71 -15.41 -8.32 44.98
CA ASP A 71 -14.51 -9.02 45.89
C ASP A 71 -13.14 -9.22 45.20
N PRO A 72 -12.06 -8.57 45.66
CA PRO A 72 -10.78 -8.60 44.96
C PRO A 72 -10.17 -10.01 44.84
N GLU A 73 -10.43 -10.89 45.81
CA GLU A 73 -9.91 -12.26 45.76
C GLU A 73 -10.66 -13.11 44.73
N LYS A 74 -11.98 -12.97 44.64
CA LYS A 74 -12.79 -13.62 43.60
C LYS A 74 -12.43 -13.12 42.22
N GLU A 75 -12.29 -11.81 42.04
CA GLU A 75 -11.91 -11.23 40.75
C GLU A 75 -10.53 -11.68 40.30
N HIS A 76 -9.56 -11.69 41.22
CA HIS A 76 -8.22 -12.23 40.92
C HIS A 76 -8.28 -13.71 40.51
N LYS A 77 -9.01 -14.56 41.25
CA LYS A 77 -9.14 -15.99 40.90
C LYS A 77 -9.86 -16.21 39.57
N SER A 78 -10.86 -15.39 39.26
CA SER A 78 -11.60 -15.43 37.99
C SER A 78 -10.68 -15.10 36.81
N HIS A 79 -9.91 -14.01 36.93
CA HIS A 79 -9.08 -13.49 35.85
C HIS A 79 -7.67 -14.10 35.74
N SER A 80 -7.16 -14.70 36.83
CA SER A 80 -5.85 -15.36 36.88
C SER A 80 -5.87 -16.56 37.84
N PRO A 81 -6.62 -17.64 37.51
CA PRO A 81 -6.75 -18.80 38.40
C PRO A 81 -5.42 -19.54 38.64
N SER A 82 -4.43 -19.34 37.77
CA SER A 82 -3.09 -19.92 37.88
C SER A 82 -2.10 -19.08 38.70
N CYS A 83 -2.53 -17.95 39.27
CA CYS A 83 -1.67 -17.12 40.10
C CYS A 83 -1.26 -17.88 41.38
N HIS A 84 0.04 -18.10 41.55
CA HIS A 84 0.56 -18.88 42.67
C HIS A 84 0.56 -18.08 43.99
N PHE A 85 0.33 -16.77 43.94
CA PHE A 85 0.13 -15.95 45.13
C PHE A 85 -1.28 -16.10 45.71
N ILE A 86 -2.33 -15.99 44.88
CA ILE A 86 -3.72 -16.07 45.36
C ILE A 86 -4.15 -17.48 45.77
N THR A 87 -3.44 -18.50 45.28
CA THR A 87 -3.65 -19.91 45.63
C THR A 87 -2.77 -20.38 46.79
N LEU A 88 -1.93 -19.48 47.33
CA LEU A 88 -1.02 -19.80 48.42
C LEU A 88 -1.82 -20.08 49.71
N LYS A 89 -1.57 -21.24 50.33
CA LYS A 89 -2.27 -21.67 51.55
C LYS A 89 -1.65 -21.16 52.85
N LYS A 90 -0.40 -20.70 52.80
CA LYS A 90 0.37 -20.18 53.94
C LYS A 90 0.57 -18.69 53.78
N LYS A 91 0.72 -17.98 54.89
CA LYS A 91 1.18 -16.58 54.83
C LYS A 91 2.61 -16.53 54.33
N VAL A 92 3.01 -15.43 53.70
CA VAL A 92 4.36 -15.28 53.13
C VAL A 92 5.42 -15.37 54.24
N GLU A 93 5.12 -14.83 55.41
CA GLU A 93 5.99 -14.80 56.59
C GLU A 93 6.22 -16.21 57.19
N GLU A 94 5.38 -17.18 56.84
CA GLU A 94 5.44 -18.57 57.31
C GLU A 94 6.13 -19.51 56.29
N LEU A 95 6.59 -18.99 55.16
CA LEU A 95 7.27 -19.77 54.13
C LEU A 95 8.71 -20.08 54.51
N THR A 96 9.15 -21.30 54.24
CA THR A 96 10.57 -21.63 54.21
C THR A 96 11.28 -20.95 53.04
N VAL A 97 12.61 -20.82 53.11
CA VAL A 97 13.42 -20.26 52.02
C VAL A 97 13.20 -21.02 50.70
N GLU A 98 13.09 -22.35 50.75
CA GLU A 98 12.83 -23.18 49.57
C GLU A 98 11.46 -22.88 48.95
N GLU A 99 10.41 -22.80 49.76
CA GLU A 99 9.06 -22.46 49.29
C GLU A 99 9.02 -21.05 48.67
N PHE A 100 9.70 -20.09 49.29
CA PHE A 100 9.79 -18.73 48.77
C PHE A 100 10.55 -18.68 47.43
N VAL A 101 11.67 -19.38 47.30
CA VAL A 101 12.42 -19.47 46.03
C VAL A 101 11.57 -20.12 44.93
N LYS A 102 10.79 -21.17 45.26
CA LYS A 102 9.85 -21.78 44.32
C LYS A 102 8.77 -20.80 43.89
N LEU A 103 8.21 -20.03 44.82
CA LEU A 103 7.21 -19.00 44.53
C LEU A 103 7.77 -17.90 43.62
N GLN A 104 9.01 -17.45 43.86
CA GLN A 104 9.71 -16.50 42.98
C GLN A 104 9.94 -17.05 41.57
N LYS A 105 10.30 -18.35 41.47
CA LYS A 105 10.42 -19.02 40.17
C LYS A 105 9.09 -18.99 39.40
N GLU A 106 7.97 -19.25 40.06
CA GLU A 106 6.65 -19.15 39.43
C GLU A 106 6.32 -17.71 39.01
N ARG A 107 6.65 -16.70 39.82
CA ARG A 107 6.51 -15.28 39.44
C ARG A 107 7.31 -14.96 38.18
N GLN A 108 8.55 -15.40 38.14
CA GLN A 108 9.43 -15.15 37.00
C GLN A 108 8.87 -15.75 35.71
N LYS A 109 8.19 -16.91 35.77
CA LYS A 109 7.48 -17.46 34.61
C LYS A 109 6.39 -16.51 34.11
N PHE A 110 5.60 -15.89 34.99
CA PHE A 110 4.59 -14.91 34.58
C PHE A 110 5.21 -13.71 33.88
N ILE A 111 6.29 -13.15 34.44
CA ILE A 111 7.03 -12.02 33.86
C ILE A 111 7.55 -12.37 32.48
N THR A 112 8.29 -13.48 32.37
CA THR A 112 8.87 -13.93 31.11
C THR A 112 7.79 -14.24 30.08
N ASN A 113 6.67 -14.84 30.49
CA ASN A 113 5.55 -15.13 29.58
C ASN A 113 4.85 -13.85 29.09
N LYS A 114 4.61 -12.85 29.97
CA LYS A 114 4.03 -11.56 29.58
C LYS A 114 4.96 -10.84 28.59
N ALA A 115 6.24 -10.71 28.93
CA ALA A 115 7.24 -10.08 28.06
C ALA A 115 7.39 -10.81 26.71
N CYS A 116 7.39 -12.14 26.71
CA CYS A 116 7.45 -12.95 25.49
C CYS A 116 6.22 -12.72 24.60
N LYS A 117 5.00 -12.73 25.18
CA LYS A 117 3.76 -12.45 24.44
C LYS A 117 3.76 -11.05 23.82
N GLU A 118 4.15 -10.03 24.60
CA GLU A 118 4.27 -8.65 24.10
C GLU A 118 5.33 -8.52 23.00
N ALA A 119 6.46 -9.22 23.12
CA ALA A 119 7.47 -9.24 22.07
C ALA A 119 6.97 -9.94 20.79
N ILE A 120 6.23 -11.04 20.93
CA ILE A 120 5.61 -11.75 19.81
C ILE A 120 4.62 -10.84 19.08
N THR A 121 3.69 -10.19 19.79
CA THR A 121 2.69 -9.31 19.15
C THR A 121 3.36 -8.13 18.45
N LYS A 122 4.36 -7.50 19.08
CA LYS A 122 5.15 -6.43 18.45
C LYS A 122 5.85 -6.92 17.18
N PHE A 123 6.44 -8.11 17.21
CA PHE A 123 7.10 -8.70 16.04
C PHE A 123 6.11 -9.06 14.94
N GLU A 124 4.94 -9.63 15.27
CA GLU A 124 3.89 -9.97 14.32
C GLU A 124 3.37 -8.72 13.59
N GLU A 125 3.10 -7.63 14.32
CA GLU A 125 2.68 -6.36 13.73
C GLU A 125 3.77 -5.75 12.84
N ALA A 126 5.03 -5.76 13.29
CA ALA A 126 6.16 -5.33 12.47
C ALA A 126 6.33 -6.19 11.20
N ALA A 127 6.15 -7.50 11.31
CA ALA A 127 6.23 -8.43 10.19
C ALA A 127 5.08 -8.23 9.19
N LYS A 128 3.85 -8.02 9.65
CA LYS A 128 2.69 -7.69 8.80
C LYS A 128 2.95 -6.41 7.99
N LEU A 129 3.44 -5.38 8.66
CA LEU A 129 3.74 -4.10 8.02
C LEU A 129 4.82 -4.24 6.94
N ARG A 130 5.91 -4.98 7.24
CA ARG A 130 7.00 -5.29 6.29
C ARG A 130 6.52 -6.12 5.11
N ARG A 131 5.70 -7.15 5.32
CA ARG A 131 5.12 -7.94 4.22
C ARG A 131 4.25 -7.08 3.31
N GLY A 132 3.44 -6.20 3.89
CA GLY A 132 2.58 -5.28 3.14
C GLY A 132 3.38 -4.32 2.25
N GLU A 133 4.53 -3.83 2.74
CA GLU A 133 5.46 -3.00 1.95
C GLU A 133 6.04 -3.78 0.76
N ILE A 134 6.57 -4.98 1.00
CA ILE A 134 7.17 -5.84 -0.03
C ILE A 134 6.16 -6.17 -1.14
N ILE A 135 4.92 -6.54 -0.75
CA ILE A 135 3.85 -6.86 -1.71
C ILE A 135 3.55 -5.65 -2.60
N LYS A 136 3.43 -4.45 -2.02
CA LYS A 136 3.13 -3.23 -2.79
C LYS A 136 4.26 -2.84 -3.74
N THR A 137 5.52 -2.90 -3.30
CA THR A 137 6.66 -2.64 -4.19
C THR A 137 6.78 -3.67 -5.30
N GLY A 138 6.48 -4.94 -5.02
CA GLY A 138 6.47 -6.00 -6.02
C GLY A 138 5.36 -5.81 -7.05
N MET A 139 4.14 -5.51 -6.61
CA MET A 139 3.02 -5.19 -7.49
C MET A 139 3.29 -3.97 -8.35
N ALA A 140 3.91 -2.92 -7.80
CA ALA A 140 4.31 -1.74 -8.56
C ALA A 140 5.29 -2.11 -9.67
N GLY A 141 6.30 -2.94 -9.36
CA GLY A 141 7.24 -3.46 -10.35
C GLY A 141 6.54 -4.21 -11.49
N ILE A 142 5.61 -5.11 -11.16
CA ILE A 142 4.82 -5.85 -12.15
C ILE A 142 3.99 -4.88 -13.03
N CYS A 143 3.29 -3.93 -12.41
CA CYS A 143 2.51 -2.92 -13.14
C CYS A 143 3.39 -2.10 -14.08
N GLY A 144 4.55 -1.64 -13.62
CA GLY A 144 5.51 -0.91 -14.44
C GLY A 144 6.04 -1.73 -15.63
N THR A 145 6.37 -3.02 -15.42
CA THR A 145 6.82 -3.89 -16.52
C THR A 145 5.73 -4.16 -17.56
N LEU A 146 4.48 -4.37 -17.12
CA LEU A 146 3.34 -4.57 -18.01
C LEU A 146 3.00 -3.29 -18.78
N SER A 147 3.06 -2.13 -18.12
CA SER A 147 2.93 -0.82 -18.77
C SER A 147 3.95 -0.65 -19.89
N PHE A 148 5.24 -0.90 -19.61
CA PHE A 148 6.29 -0.82 -20.63
C PHE A 148 6.00 -1.75 -21.80
N ALA A 149 5.63 -3.01 -21.54
CA ALA A 149 5.33 -3.98 -22.58
C ALA A 149 4.13 -3.57 -23.44
N PHE A 150 3.05 -3.09 -22.84
CA PHE A 150 1.86 -2.64 -23.57
C PHE A 150 2.12 -1.37 -24.38
N LEU A 151 2.88 -0.41 -23.85
CA LEU A 151 3.23 0.79 -24.62
C LEU A 151 4.19 0.46 -25.77
N ALA A 152 5.18 -0.42 -25.55
CA ALA A 152 6.07 -0.88 -26.61
C ALA A 152 5.31 -1.62 -27.72
N ALA A 153 4.40 -2.53 -27.34
CA ALA A 153 3.54 -3.23 -28.28
C ALA A 153 2.66 -2.26 -29.06
N SER A 154 1.97 -1.34 -28.35
CA SER A 154 1.14 -0.30 -28.95
C SER A 154 1.91 0.54 -29.98
N LEU A 155 3.14 0.96 -29.66
CA LEU A 155 3.97 1.77 -30.56
C LEU A 155 4.50 0.99 -31.78
N GLY A 156 4.67 -0.31 -31.66
CA GLY A 156 5.21 -1.17 -32.71
C GLY A 156 4.17 -1.72 -33.68
N THR A 157 2.88 -1.49 -33.44
CA THR A 157 1.79 -2.11 -34.18
C THR A 157 1.06 -1.15 -35.12
N GLU A 158 0.48 -1.73 -36.17
CA GLU A 158 -0.23 -0.98 -37.22
C GLU A 158 -1.74 -0.83 -36.97
N TYR A 159 -2.22 -1.14 -35.76
CA TYR A 159 -3.64 -1.20 -35.43
C TYR A 159 -4.06 -0.09 -34.48
N TRP A 160 -3.76 1.17 -34.82
CA TRP A 160 -4.21 2.33 -34.06
C TRP A 160 -5.57 2.84 -34.53
N TYR A 161 -5.79 2.84 -35.84
CA TYR A 161 -7.05 3.22 -36.47
C TYR A 161 -7.39 2.23 -37.58
N ILE A 162 -8.66 1.87 -37.70
CA ILE A 162 -9.15 0.88 -38.65
C ILE A 162 -10.24 1.53 -39.49
N ILE A 163 -10.10 1.39 -40.81
CA ILE A 163 -11.05 1.87 -41.81
C ILE A 163 -11.56 0.66 -42.59
N GLU A 164 -12.84 0.38 -42.48
CA GLU A 164 -13.53 -0.71 -43.16
C GLU A 164 -14.45 -0.14 -44.23
N MET A 165 -14.33 -0.62 -45.47
CA MET A 165 -15.26 -0.29 -46.55
C MET A 165 -16.35 -1.35 -46.62
N ASN A 166 -17.62 -0.94 -46.70
CA ASN A 166 -18.74 -1.88 -46.87
C ASN A 166 -18.98 -2.14 -48.36
N PRO A 167 -18.65 -3.32 -48.92
CA PRO A 167 -18.78 -3.57 -50.35
C PRO A 167 -20.25 -3.76 -50.71
N VAL A 168 -20.84 -2.76 -51.35
CA VAL A 168 -22.15 -2.95 -51.99
C VAL A 168 -21.92 -3.69 -53.30
N ASN A 169 -22.13 -5.02 -53.23
CA ASN A 169 -22.41 -5.90 -54.36
C ASN A 169 -21.19 -6.26 -55.25
N MET A 170 -20.24 -7.04 -54.72
CA MET A 170 -19.35 -7.86 -55.58
C MET A 170 -18.92 -9.13 -54.87
N SER A 171 -19.01 -10.26 -55.58
CA SER A 171 -18.82 -11.63 -55.11
C SER A 171 -17.36 -12.06 -54.95
N ASP A 172 -16.41 -11.13 -54.84
CA ASP A 172 -14.99 -11.45 -54.74
C ASP A 172 -14.46 -11.10 -53.34
N LEU A 173 -13.92 -12.13 -52.71
CA LEU A 173 -13.60 -12.25 -51.29
C LEU A 173 -12.21 -11.66 -51.01
N GLU A 174 -12.07 -10.34 -51.08
CA GLU A 174 -10.95 -9.63 -50.46
C GLU A 174 -11.50 -8.56 -49.51
N ASP A 175 -11.22 -8.74 -48.22
CA ASP A 175 -11.62 -7.85 -47.14
C ASP A 175 -10.80 -6.55 -47.28
N ILE A 176 -11.35 -5.51 -47.92
CA ILE A 176 -10.69 -4.21 -48.12
C ILE A 176 -10.74 -3.43 -46.80
N SER A 177 -10.04 -3.94 -45.80
CA SER A 177 -9.79 -3.26 -44.53
C SER A 177 -8.43 -2.56 -44.60
N SER A 178 -8.40 -1.29 -44.20
CA SER A 178 -7.16 -0.53 -44.07
C SER A 178 -6.85 -0.32 -42.60
N HIS A 179 -5.61 -0.59 -42.23
CA HIS A 179 -5.12 -0.42 -40.86
C HIS A 179 -4.03 0.65 -40.84
N SER A 180 -4.20 1.63 -39.96
CA SER A 180 -3.24 2.71 -39.77
C SER A 180 -2.53 2.53 -38.44
N GLY A 181 -1.21 2.42 -38.52
CA GLY A 181 -0.30 2.53 -37.40
C GLY A 181 0.16 3.95 -37.16
N LEU A 182 1.07 4.10 -36.20
CA LEU A 182 1.71 5.39 -35.94
C LEU A 182 2.76 5.74 -37.01
N TRP A 183 3.31 4.76 -37.71
CA TRP A 183 4.44 4.93 -38.65
C TRP A 183 4.07 4.63 -40.10
N SER A 184 3.08 3.77 -40.31
CA SER A 184 2.72 3.21 -41.60
C SER A 184 1.21 3.04 -41.72
N ILE A 185 0.73 3.07 -42.96
CA ILE A 185 -0.65 2.73 -43.33
C ILE A 185 -0.59 1.50 -44.22
N ASN A 186 -1.33 0.47 -43.84
CA ASN A 186 -1.45 -0.77 -44.58
C ASN A 186 -2.87 -0.87 -45.17
N GLU A 187 -2.97 -0.81 -46.50
CA GLU A 187 -4.23 -0.92 -47.23
C GLU A 187 -4.42 -2.38 -47.68
N GLY A 188 -5.55 -3.00 -47.32
CA GLY A 188 -5.90 -4.35 -47.77
C GLY A 188 -5.76 -4.50 -49.29
N GLY A 189 -4.94 -5.47 -49.72
CA GLY A 189 -4.68 -5.76 -51.14
C GLY A 189 -3.35 -5.20 -51.69
N LYS A 190 -2.62 -4.34 -50.97
CA LYS A 190 -1.26 -3.91 -51.35
C LYS A 190 -0.18 -4.75 -50.67
N MET A 191 0.88 -5.11 -51.43
CA MET A 191 2.02 -5.87 -50.92
C MET A 191 3.01 -5.02 -50.08
N TYR A 192 2.84 -3.69 -50.08
CA TYR A 192 3.71 -2.72 -49.41
C TYR A 192 2.88 -1.69 -48.63
N ALA A 193 3.31 -1.39 -47.40
CA ALA A 193 2.72 -0.34 -46.57
C ALA A 193 3.31 1.04 -46.94
N ASP A 194 2.47 2.08 -46.90
CA ASP A 194 2.89 3.46 -47.12
C ASP A 194 3.39 4.06 -45.80
N SER A 195 4.59 4.66 -45.83
CA SER A 195 5.18 5.32 -44.66
C SER A 195 4.58 6.71 -44.47
N ILE A 196 4.22 7.06 -43.23
CA ILE A 196 3.81 8.42 -42.88
C ILE A 196 5.07 9.22 -42.54
N ASP A 197 5.55 10.04 -43.48
CA ASP A 197 6.69 10.94 -43.22
C ASP A 197 6.23 12.37 -42.93
N SER A 198 6.09 12.65 -41.65
CA SER A 198 5.70 13.95 -41.11
C SER A 198 6.85 14.95 -40.99
N PHE A 199 8.10 14.49 -40.99
CA PHE A 199 9.25 15.32 -40.65
C PHE A 199 9.98 15.89 -41.87
N THR A 200 9.84 15.27 -43.04
CA THR A 200 10.47 15.75 -44.29
C THR A 200 9.52 16.50 -45.22
N ALA A 201 8.26 16.67 -44.83
CA ALA A 201 7.25 17.31 -45.65
C ALA A 201 7.58 18.78 -45.96
N ASP A 202 7.40 19.19 -47.21
CA ASP A 202 7.61 20.57 -47.66
C ASP A 202 6.47 21.47 -47.18
N TYR A 203 6.69 22.11 -46.03
CA TYR A 203 5.77 23.01 -45.32
C TYR A 203 5.18 24.15 -46.18
N SER A 204 5.81 24.47 -47.31
CA SER A 204 5.37 25.55 -48.20
C SER A 204 4.15 25.22 -49.07
N ARG A 205 3.79 23.93 -49.17
CA ARG A 205 2.72 23.44 -50.07
C ARG A 205 1.39 23.08 -49.41
N TYR A 206 1.31 23.15 -48.09
CA TYR A 206 0.14 22.68 -47.33
C TYR A 206 -0.72 23.83 -46.81
N SER A 207 -2.03 23.59 -46.72
CA SER A 207 -2.96 24.49 -46.02
C SER A 207 -2.69 24.51 -44.51
N GLU A 208 -3.18 25.54 -43.82
CA GLU A 208 -2.98 25.71 -42.38
C GLU A 208 -3.54 24.52 -41.57
N THR A 209 -4.61 23.89 -42.04
CA THR A 209 -5.23 22.71 -41.42
C THR A 209 -4.40 21.45 -41.60
N GLU A 210 -3.87 21.20 -42.80
CA GLU A 210 -2.95 20.08 -43.08
C GLU A 210 -1.66 20.20 -42.28
N LEU A 211 -1.11 21.41 -42.19
CA LEU A 211 0.06 21.71 -41.38
C LEU A 211 -0.18 21.43 -39.89
N ARG A 212 -1.35 21.81 -39.37
CA ARG A 212 -1.72 21.53 -37.97
C ARG A 212 -1.79 20.03 -37.70
N MET A 213 -2.38 19.24 -38.61
CA MET A 213 -2.45 17.78 -38.48
C MET A 213 -1.06 17.13 -38.52
N LEU A 214 -0.19 17.58 -39.43
CA LEU A 214 1.20 17.11 -39.54
C LEU A 214 2.01 17.38 -38.26
N ASN A 215 1.86 18.58 -37.69
CA ASN A 215 2.52 18.95 -36.44
C ASN A 215 2.01 18.13 -35.25
N MET A 216 0.70 17.85 -35.20
CA MET A 216 0.13 16.98 -34.17
C MET A 216 0.66 15.55 -34.29
N HIS A 217 0.69 15.00 -35.51
CA HIS A 217 1.24 13.66 -35.76
C HIS A 217 2.72 13.59 -35.36
N SER A 218 3.53 14.59 -35.74
CA SER A 218 4.93 14.73 -35.32
C SER A 218 5.09 14.74 -33.79
N ALA A 219 4.21 15.46 -33.09
CA ALA A 219 4.24 15.49 -31.62
C ALA A 219 3.93 14.12 -31.01
N ILE A 220 2.96 13.37 -31.54
CA ILE A 220 2.60 12.04 -31.05
C ILE A 220 3.78 11.07 -31.21
N VAL A 221 4.41 11.09 -32.39
CA VAL A 221 5.57 10.27 -32.77
C VAL A 221 6.80 10.56 -31.90
N VAL A 222 6.90 11.74 -31.29
CA VAL A 222 7.98 12.07 -30.33
C VAL A 222 7.58 11.75 -28.90
N VAL A 223 6.38 12.15 -28.47
CA VAL A 223 5.95 12.07 -27.07
C VAL A 223 5.78 10.63 -26.59
N LEU A 224 5.16 9.75 -27.40
CA LEU A 224 4.90 8.38 -26.96
C LEU A 224 6.19 7.54 -26.86
N PRO A 225 7.12 7.58 -27.83
CA PRO A 225 8.43 6.92 -27.67
C PRO A 225 9.28 7.54 -26.56
N LEU A 226 9.22 8.86 -26.35
CA LEU A 226 9.87 9.49 -25.19
C LEU A 226 9.31 8.92 -23.87
N SER A 227 7.99 8.78 -23.76
CA SER A 227 7.37 8.15 -22.59
C SER A 227 7.87 6.72 -22.37
N LEU A 228 7.98 5.92 -23.44
CA LEU A 228 8.52 4.55 -23.38
C LEU A 228 9.97 4.52 -22.84
N VAL A 229 10.84 5.42 -23.32
CA VAL A 229 12.22 5.54 -22.83
C VAL A 229 12.23 5.97 -21.36
N LEU A 230 11.39 6.93 -20.99
CA LEU A 230 11.29 7.36 -19.60
C LEU A 230 10.81 6.20 -18.71
N LEU A 231 9.85 5.39 -19.11
CA LEU A 231 9.40 4.22 -18.33
C LEU A 231 10.53 3.22 -18.08
N LEU A 232 11.44 3.01 -19.03
CA LEU A 232 12.62 2.16 -18.83
C LEU A 232 13.49 2.69 -17.68
N PHE A 233 13.83 3.98 -17.70
CA PHE A 233 14.60 4.62 -16.63
C PHE A 233 13.83 4.63 -15.30
N GLY A 234 12.51 4.85 -15.33
CA GLY A 234 11.64 4.77 -14.16
C GLY A 234 11.62 3.39 -13.53
N GLY A 235 11.64 2.33 -14.35
CA GLY A 235 11.76 0.95 -13.90
C GLY A 235 13.09 0.67 -13.21
N ILE A 236 14.20 1.14 -13.77
CA ILE A 236 15.55 1.01 -13.17
C ILE A 236 15.59 1.76 -11.83
N CYS A 237 15.16 3.02 -11.80
CA CYS A 237 15.10 3.83 -10.58
C CYS A 237 14.18 3.20 -9.53
N GLY A 238 13.06 2.60 -9.94
CA GLY A 238 12.14 1.91 -9.04
C GLY A 238 12.72 0.65 -8.43
N LEU A 239 13.46 -0.14 -9.22
CA LEU A 239 14.20 -1.29 -8.70
C LEU A 239 15.25 -0.85 -7.67
N VAL A 240 16.06 0.15 -8.00
CA VAL A 240 17.08 0.69 -7.09
C VAL A 240 16.44 1.23 -5.80
N SER A 241 15.33 1.97 -5.92
CA SER A 241 14.58 2.52 -4.78
C SER A 241 14.01 1.43 -3.87
N SER A 242 13.49 0.36 -4.47
CA SER A 242 12.96 -0.81 -3.75
C SER A 242 14.06 -1.57 -3.01
N LEU A 243 15.21 -1.79 -3.66
CA LEU A 243 16.37 -2.43 -3.04
C LEU A 243 16.97 -1.58 -1.91
N ALA A 244 17.04 -0.26 -2.11
CA ALA A 244 17.55 0.68 -1.12
C ALA A 244 16.60 0.89 0.07
N ARG A 245 15.31 0.52 -0.06
CA ARG A 245 14.25 0.70 0.96
C ARG A 245 14.16 2.12 1.52
N SER A 246 14.52 3.11 0.70
CA SER A 246 14.52 4.51 1.12
C SER A 246 13.17 5.14 0.79
N PRO A 247 12.43 5.69 1.77
CA PRO A 247 11.14 6.34 1.51
C PRO A 247 11.28 7.56 0.61
N VAL A 248 12.45 8.23 0.62
CA VAL A 248 12.74 9.37 -0.25
C VAL A 248 12.88 8.92 -1.70
N LEU A 249 13.65 7.86 -1.95
CA LEU A 249 13.85 7.33 -3.31
C LEU A 249 12.56 6.74 -3.90
N LEU A 250 11.78 6.03 -3.07
CA LEU A 250 10.46 5.52 -3.47
C LEU A 250 9.50 6.65 -3.85
N THR A 251 9.50 7.75 -3.08
CA THR A 251 8.68 8.93 -3.41
C THR A 251 9.13 9.58 -4.72
N GLY A 252 10.45 9.73 -4.92
CA GLY A 252 11.00 10.27 -6.18
C GLY A 252 10.62 9.41 -7.38
N THR A 253 10.70 8.09 -7.25
CA THR A 253 10.28 7.15 -8.31
C THR A 253 8.76 7.24 -8.55
N ALA A 254 7.94 7.34 -7.50
CA ALA A 254 6.49 7.51 -7.65
C ALA A 254 6.15 8.78 -8.45
N SER A 255 6.79 9.92 -8.11
CA SER A 255 6.65 11.17 -8.86
C SER A 255 7.07 11.01 -10.32
N TYR A 256 8.14 10.27 -10.58
CA TYR A 256 8.60 9.97 -11.93
C TYR A 256 7.55 9.19 -12.74
N PHE A 257 6.95 8.14 -12.17
CA PHE A 257 5.87 7.39 -12.85
C PHE A 257 4.63 8.27 -13.13
N PHE A 258 4.30 9.22 -12.26
CA PHE A 258 3.22 10.18 -12.55
C PHE A 258 3.56 11.07 -13.74
N VAL A 259 4.80 11.53 -13.88
CA VAL A 259 5.24 12.30 -15.05
C VAL A 259 5.16 11.47 -16.33
N CYS A 260 5.60 10.21 -16.31
CA CYS A 260 5.41 9.31 -17.46
C CYS A 260 3.93 9.16 -17.82
N SER A 261 3.06 8.95 -16.82
CA SER A 261 1.63 8.73 -17.06
C SER A 261 0.98 9.95 -17.73
N LEU A 262 1.43 11.17 -17.37
CA LEU A 262 0.97 12.40 -18.01
C LEU A 262 1.44 12.49 -19.47
N LEU A 263 2.66 12.08 -19.78
CA LEU A 263 3.18 12.06 -21.15
C LEU A 263 2.45 11.02 -22.01
N THR A 264 2.23 9.81 -21.50
CA THR A 264 1.45 8.77 -22.18
C THR A 264 0.01 9.24 -22.43
N LEU A 265 -0.65 9.82 -21.41
CA LEU A 265 -1.99 10.38 -21.55
C LEU A 265 -2.05 11.52 -22.56
N CYS A 266 -1.05 12.41 -22.56
CA CYS A 266 -0.93 13.50 -23.51
C CYS A 266 -0.82 12.97 -24.95
N GLY A 267 0.08 12.01 -25.20
CA GLY A 267 0.25 11.41 -26.53
C GLY A 267 -1.01 10.70 -27.02
N VAL A 268 -1.68 9.92 -26.15
CA VAL A 268 -2.95 9.25 -26.47
C VAL A 268 -4.07 10.25 -26.75
N SER A 269 -4.16 11.31 -25.95
CA SER A 269 -5.17 12.36 -26.14
C SER A 269 -4.94 13.13 -27.44
N LEU A 270 -3.68 13.47 -27.75
CA LEU A 270 -3.31 14.09 -29.02
C LEU A 270 -3.68 13.20 -30.20
N TYR A 271 -3.49 11.89 -30.09
CA TYR A 271 -3.88 10.94 -31.14
C TYR A 271 -5.39 10.94 -31.38
N ILE A 272 -6.21 10.91 -30.33
CA ILE A 272 -7.67 10.96 -30.46
C ILE A 272 -8.12 12.25 -31.16
N ILE A 273 -7.55 13.40 -30.79
CA ILE A 273 -7.88 14.69 -31.40
C ILE A 273 -7.40 14.72 -32.86
N TYR A 274 -6.20 14.21 -33.15
CA TYR A 274 -5.67 14.09 -34.51
C TYR A 274 -6.60 13.23 -35.38
N SER A 275 -7.01 12.05 -34.92
CA SER A 275 -7.92 11.17 -35.65
C SER A 275 -9.28 11.81 -35.90
N TYR A 276 -9.82 12.54 -34.92
CA TYR A 276 -11.08 13.27 -35.10
C TYR A 276 -10.97 14.36 -36.18
N LEU A 277 -9.87 15.14 -36.17
CA LEU A 277 -9.63 16.16 -37.18
C LEU A 277 -9.40 15.57 -38.57
N ALA A 278 -8.67 14.47 -38.67
CA ALA A 278 -8.43 13.76 -39.92
C ALA A 278 -9.75 13.23 -40.53
N LEU A 279 -10.65 12.70 -39.70
CA LEU A 279 -11.96 12.24 -40.14
C LEU A 279 -12.84 13.40 -40.64
N ALA A 280 -12.88 14.51 -39.91
CA ALA A 280 -13.63 15.71 -40.31
C ALA A 280 -13.14 16.30 -41.63
N GLU A 281 -11.82 16.30 -41.88
CA GLU A 281 -11.26 16.74 -43.16
C GLU A 281 -11.60 15.76 -44.29
N THR A 282 -11.60 14.46 -44.01
CA THR A 282 -12.00 13.43 -44.99
C THR A 282 -13.47 13.59 -45.39
N GLU A 283 -14.35 13.86 -44.43
CA GLU A 283 -15.77 14.14 -44.68
C GLU A 283 -15.97 15.38 -45.55
N ARG A 284 -15.17 16.43 -45.32
CA ARG A 284 -15.18 17.66 -46.13
C ARG A 284 -14.79 17.39 -47.59
N LEU A 285 -13.86 16.47 -47.83
CA LEU A 285 -13.32 16.17 -49.17
C LEU A 285 -14.20 15.19 -49.96
N VAL A 286 -14.71 14.14 -49.31
CA VAL A 286 -15.46 13.05 -49.96
C VAL A 286 -16.97 13.29 -49.96
N GLY A 287 -17.48 14.13 -49.05
CA GLY A 287 -18.90 14.40 -48.88
C GLY A 287 -19.64 13.31 -48.07
N PRO A 288 -20.86 13.61 -47.58
CA PRO A 288 -21.57 12.75 -46.63
C PRO A 288 -22.02 11.40 -47.23
N GLU A 289 -22.24 11.33 -48.55
CA GLU A 289 -22.68 10.10 -49.22
C GLU A 289 -21.55 9.06 -49.36
N GLY A 290 -20.30 9.50 -49.51
CA GLY A 290 -19.15 8.58 -49.57
C GLY A 290 -18.76 8.03 -48.20
N LEU A 291 -19.02 8.77 -47.12
CA LEU A 291 -18.74 8.32 -45.75
C LEU A 291 -19.75 7.29 -45.24
N ALA A 292 -20.96 7.24 -45.80
CA ALA A 292 -21.98 6.26 -45.42
C ALA A 292 -21.54 4.80 -45.64
N TYR A 293 -20.56 4.58 -46.52
CA TYR A 293 -19.99 3.27 -46.83
C TYR A 293 -18.67 2.97 -46.10
N ILE A 294 -18.15 3.91 -45.30
CA ILE A 294 -16.86 3.80 -44.61
C ILE A 294 -17.11 3.75 -43.10
N HIS A 295 -16.85 2.60 -42.49
CA HIS A 295 -16.89 2.45 -41.04
C HIS A 295 -15.48 2.70 -40.47
N THR A 296 -15.39 3.62 -39.51
CA THR A 296 -14.11 3.95 -38.86
C THR A 296 -14.14 3.58 -37.39
N SER A 297 -13.07 2.97 -36.89
CA SER A 297 -12.96 2.57 -35.50
C SER A 297 -11.52 2.70 -34.98
N PHE A 298 -11.38 2.82 -33.66
CA PHE A 298 -10.06 2.77 -33.01
C PHE A 298 -9.61 1.31 -32.85
N GLY A 299 -8.35 1.04 -33.17
CA GLY A 299 -7.77 -0.30 -33.04
C GLY A 299 -7.28 -0.59 -31.62
N TRP A 300 -6.93 -1.86 -31.38
CA TRP A 300 -6.50 -2.34 -30.07
C TRP A 300 -5.19 -1.72 -29.57
N SER A 301 -4.36 -1.16 -30.46
CA SER A 301 -3.11 -0.49 -30.08
C SER A 301 -3.38 0.73 -29.20
N LEU A 302 -4.45 1.48 -29.51
CA LEU A 302 -4.90 2.59 -28.67
C LEU A 302 -5.36 2.11 -27.28
N GLY A 303 -6.06 0.97 -27.24
CA GLY A 303 -6.48 0.32 -25.99
C GLY A 303 -5.29 -0.10 -25.12
N LEU A 304 -4.22 -0.63 -25.73
CA LEU A 304 -2.99 -0.96 -25.00
C LEU A 304 -2.27 0.27 -24.47
N ALA A 305 -2.25 1.39 -25.20
CA ALA A 305 -1.68 2.65 -24.69
C ALA A 305 -2.47 3.18 -23.47
N TRP A 306 -3.81 3.11 -23.52
CA TRP A 306 -4.68 3.45 -22.38
C TRP A 306 -4.46 2.54 -21.16
N LEU A 307 -4.32 1.24 -21.40
CA LEU A 307 -4.02 0.27 -20.34
C LEU A 307 -2.63 0.52 -19.75
N SER A 308 -1.64 0.87 -20.58
CA SER A 308 -0.32 1.28 -20.11
C SER A 308 -0.41 2.48 -19.19
N TYR A 309 -1.06 3.57 -19.61
CA TYR A 309 -1.30 4.76 -18.77
C TYR A 309 -1.89 4.41 -17.39
N SER A 310 -2.91 3.54 -17.37
CA SER A 310 -3.56 3.12 -16.13
C SER A 310 -2.61 2.36 -15.19
N LEU A 311 -1.74 1.51 -15.76
CA LEU A 311 -0.74 0.74 -15.02
C LEU A 311 0.43 1.63 -14.54
N GLU A 312 0.80 2.68 -15.28
CA GLU A 312 1.77 3.69 -14.84
C GLU A 312 1.29 4.42 -13.59
N LEU A 313 0.03 4.88 -13.62
CA LEU A 313 -0.62 5.55 -12.49
C LEU A 313 -0.70 4.62 -11.28
N LEU A 314 -1.10 3.37 -11.49
CA LEU A 314 -1.17 2.36 -10.44
C LEU A 314 0.20 2.08 -9.83
N SER A 315 1.25 1.95 -10.64
CA SER A 315 2.63 1.79 -10.18
C SER A 315 3.07 2.96 -9.29
N GLY A 316 2.81 4.21 -9.72
CA GLY A 316 3.11 5.41 -8.93
C GLY A 316 2.37 5.45 -7.58
N ILE A 317 1.08 5.11 -7.55
CA ILE A 317 0.28 5.05 -6.32
C ILE A 317 0.83 3.98 -5.36
N LEU A 318 1.13 2.78 -5.87
CA LEU A 318 1.65 1.68 -5.05
C LEU A 318 3.01 2.03 -4.42
N LEU A 319 3.91 2.67 -5.19
CA LEU A 319 5.21 3.15 -4.69
C LEU A 319 5.04 4.26 -3.64
N LEU A 320 4.08 5.18 -3.84
CA LEU A 320 3.80 6.24 -2.87
C LEU A 320 3.24 5.67 -1.55
N ILE A 321 2.34 4.69 -1.62
CA ILE A 321 1.83 4.00 -0.43
C ILE A 321 2.98 3.27 0.29
N ALA A 322 3.84 2.56 -0.45
CA ALA A 322 5.00 1.88 0.13
C ALA A 322 5.95 2.88 0.81
N ALA A 323 6.22 4.04 0.18
CA ALA A 323 7.05 5.10 0.76
C ALA A 323 6.46 5.64 2.07
N ARG A 324 5.14 5.86 2.13
CA ARG A 324 4.46 6.31 3.35
C ARG A 324 4.57 5.28 4.47
N MET A 325 4.41 3.99 4.16
CA MET A 325 4.57 2.92 5.15
C MET A 325 6.01 2.84 5.68
N ALA A 326 7.00 2.92 4.79
CA ALA A 326 8.41 2.92 5.16
C ALA A 326 8.76 4.14 6.04
N LYS A 327 8.17 5.31 5.76
CA LYS A 327 8.34 6.51 6.60
C LYS A 327 7.74 6.32 8.00
N LEU A 328 6.55 5.75 8.11
CA LEU A 328 5.91 5.46 9.39
C LEU A 328 6.74 4.50 10.25
N GLN A 329 7.38 3.50 9.64
CA GLN A 329 8.31 2.60 10.33
C GLN A 329 9.52 3.34 10.90
N HIS A 330 10.08 4.31 10.17
CA HIS A 330 11.25 5.07 10.62
C HIS A 330 10.90 6.13 11.66
N SER A 331 9.67 6.66 11.66
CA SER A 331 9.21 7.65 12.64
C SER A 331 8.75 7.05 13.96
N SER A 332 8.40 5.76 14.00
CA SER A 332 8.16 5.08 15.27
C SER A 332 9.48 5.00 16.03
N PRO A 333 9.61 5.65 17.20
CA PRO A 333 10.84 5.58 17.97
C PRO A 333 11.11 4.12 18.27
N THR A 334 12.26 3.64 17.81
CA THR A 334 12.83 2.38 18.26
C THR A 334 13.09 2.59 19.75
N MET A 335 12.19 2.09 20.61
CA MET A 335 12.46 2.02 22.05
C MET A 335 13.56 0.98 22.23
N ALA A 336 14.79 1.50 22.18
CA ALA A 336 16.01 0.79 22.54
C ALA A 336 16.04 0.51 24.03
#